data_AF-A0A377V200-F1
#
_entry.id   AF-A0A377V200-F1
#
_cell.length_a   1.000
_cell.length_b   1.000
_cell.length_c   1.000
_cell.angle_alpha   90.00
_cell.angle_beta   90.00
_cell.angle_gamma   90.00
#
_symmetry.space_group_name_H-M   'P 1'
#
loop_
_entity.id
_entity.type
_entity.pdbx_description
1 polymer ?
#
loop_
_entity_poly.entity_id
_entity_poly.type
_entity_poly.pdbx_seq_one_letter_code
_entity_poly.pdbx_strand_id
1 'polypeptide(L)'
;MTSGDAHLAVNYPLLLEKGLDGMRAKVAERRSRINLTVLEDLHGEQFLKAIDIVLEAVSDHSKRFAALAREMATAESRESRRHELLTIAENCDVIAHEPPKTFWQALQLCYFIQLILQIESNGHSVSFGRMDQYLYPYYRRDVELQQSLDREQAIELLHSCWLKLLEVNKIRSGSHSKSLCRQPAIPERHHRRPESGGW
;
A
#
# COMPACT_ATOMS: atom_id res chain seq x y z
N MET A 1 -12.45 1.72 21.68
CA MET A 1 -12.42 1.36 20.25
C MET A 1 -11.62 0.08 20.09
N THR A 2 -12.10 -0.90 19.33
CA THR A 2 -11.42 -2.20 19.10
C THR A 2 -10.59 -2.23 17.81
N SER A 3 -10.69 -1.17 16.98
CA SER A 3 -9.82 -0.92 15.84
C SER A 3 -9.72 0.58 15.54
N GLY A 4 -8.74 0.96 14.71
CA GLY A 4 -8.71 2.28 14.07
C GLY A 4 -9.91 2.47 13.12
N ASP A 5 -10.14 3.72 12.71
CA ASP A 5 -11.28 4.11 11.88
C ASP A 5 -11.12 3.61 10.44
N ALA A 6 -10.20 4.21 9.68
CA ALA A 6 -10.13 4.09 8.22
C ALA A 6 -11.44 4.52 7.54
N HIS A 7 -12.14 3.65 6.80
CA HIS A 7 -13.35 4.00 6.03
C HIS A 7 -13.19 5.24 5.12
N LEU A 8 -12.08 5.30 4.38
CA LEU A 8 -11.75 6.41 3.49
C LEU A 8 -10.98 5.93 2.26
N ALA A 9 -10.94 6.79 1.24
CA ALA A 9 -9.98 6.71 0.15
C ALA A 9 -9.00 7.87 0.28
N VAL A 10 -7.70 7.56 0.31
CA VAL A 10 -6.65 8.61 0.33
C VAL A 10 -6.53 9.26 -1.04
N ASN A 11 -5.84 10.40 -1.10
CA ASN A 11 -5.64 11.13 -2.35
C ASN A 11 -4.52 10.51 -3.20
N TYR A 12 -4.83 9.37 -3.83
CA TYR A 12 -3.95 8.72 -4.80
C TYR A 12 -3.55 9.64 -5.97
N PRO A 13 -4.43 10.46 -6.58
CA PRO A 13 -4.02 11.40 -7.62
C PRO A 13 -2.88 12.33 -7.20
N LEU A 14 -2.95 12.92 -6.00
CA LEU A 14 -1.89 13.80 -5.49
C LEU A 14 -0.57 13.04 -5.31
N LEU A 15 -0.63 11.82 -4.79
CA LEU A 15 0.55 10.97 -4.63
C LEU A 15 1.19 10.63 -5.97
N LEU A 16 0.38 10.22 -6.96
CA LEU A 16 0.85 9.87 -8.30
C LEU A 16 1.43 11.07 -9.05
N GLU A 17 0.92 12.27 -8.81
CA GLU A 17 1.43 13.51 -9.39
C GLU A 17 2.77 13.95 -8.76
N LYS A 18 2.88 13.87 -7.42
CA LYS A 18 4.03 14.41 -6.68
C LYS A 18 5.14 13.40 -6.40
N GLY A 19 4.84 12.10 -6.33
CA GLY A 19 5.75 11.11 -5.77
C GLY A 19 6.03 11.33 -4.28
N LEU A 20 6.86 10.48 -3.68
CA LEU A 20 7.20 10.59 -2.25
C LEU A 20 8.05 11.83 -1.96
N ASP A 21 9.04 12.13 -2.82
CA ASP A 21 9.90 13.31 -2.64
C ASP A 21 9.10 14.60 -2.81
N GLY A 22 8.14 14.66 -3.75
CA GLY A 22 7.26 15.82 -3.89
C GLY A 22 6.32 16.00 -2.70
N MET A 23 5.88 14.91 -2.07
CA MET A 23 5.11 14.97 -0.81
C MET A 23 5.97 15.48 0.35
N ARG A 24 7.23 15.03 0.47
CA ARG A 24 8.18 15.56 1.45
C ARG A 24 8.50 17.04 1.21
N ALA A 25 8.68 17.45 -0.04
CA ALA A 25 8.88 18.86 -0.40
C ALA A 25 7.69 19.72 0.02
N LYS A 26 6.44 19.25 -0.18
CA LYS A 26 5.23 19.92 0.29
C LYS A 26 5.20 20.07 1.82
N VAL A 27 5.66 19.05 2.55
CA VAL A 27 5.75 19.10 4.03
C VAL A 27 6.84 20.09 4.47
N ALA A 28 8.04 20.02 3.89
CA ALA A 28 9.14 20.94 4.17
C ALA A 28 8.76 22.40 3.92
N GLU A 29 8.05 22.65 2.82
CA GLU A 29 7.50 23.96 2.46
C GLU A 29 6.55 24.46 3.57
N ARG A 30 5.59 23.63 4.02
CA ARG A 30 4.69 24.00 5.13
C ARG A 30 5.42 24.21 6.46
N ARG A 31 6.45 23.42 6.75
CA ARG A 31 7.29 23.56 7.96
C ARG A 31 8.09 24.87 7.95
N SER A 32 8.53 25.35 6.79
CA SER A 32 9.25 26.64 6.68
C SER A 32 8.41 27.85 7.12
N ARG A 33 7.08 27.72 7.14
CA ARG A 33 6.13 28.78 7.54
C ARG A 33 5.68 28.68 9.00
N ILE A 34 6.21 27.73 9.77
CA ILE A 34 5.85 27.54 11.18
C ILE A 34 6.53 28.61 12.04
N ASN A 35 5.75 29.26 12.91
CA ASN A 35 6.27 30.07 14.00
C ASN A 35 6.13 29.33 15.34
N LEU A 36 7.24 28.86 15.92
CA LEU A 36 7.26 28.10 17.17
C LEU A 36 6.77 28.88 18.40
N THR A 37 6.60 30.20 18.32
CA THR A 37 6.01 31.00 19.40
C THR A 37 4.48 31.02 19.35
N VAL A 38 3.86 30.47 18.31
CA VAL A 38 2.41 30.31 18.18
C VAL A 38 2.06 28.88 18.61
N LEU A 39 1.19 28.73 19.62
CA LEU A 39 0.88 27.43 20.23
C LEU A 39 0.35 26.41 19.20
N GLU A 40 -0.51 26.84 18.27
CA GLU A 40 -1.05 25.97 17.21
C GLU A 40 0.05 25.47 16.27
N ASP A 41 1.00 26.33 15.93
CA ASP A 41 2.13 25.99 15.06
C ASP A 41 3.14 25.08 15.76
N LEU A 42 3.27 25.15 17.09
CA LEU A 42 4.09 24.21 17.85
C LEU A 42 3.58 22.77 17.73
N HIS A 43 2.26 22.57 17.83
CA HIS A 43 1.63 21.27 17.58
C HIS A 43 1.71 20.88 16.09
N GLY A 44 1.50 21.85 15.21
CA GLY A 44 1.61 21.68 13.76
C GLY A 44 2.99 21.16 13.34
N GLU A 45 4.07 21.67 13.93
CA GLU A 45 5.43 21.19 13.64
C GLU A 45 5.62 19.73 14.04
N GLN A 46 5.19 19.32 15.24
CA GLN A 46 5.34 17.92 15.64
C GLN A 46 4.60 16.98 14.69
N PHE A 47 3.43 17.39 14.21
CA PHE A 47 2.66 16.63 13.24
C PHE A 47 3.35 16.58 11.86
N LEU A 48 3.85 17.71 11.35
CA LEU A 48 4.56 17.75 10.07
C LEU A 48 5.87 16.96 10.10
N LYS A 49 6.59 17.00 11.22
CA LYS A 49 7.77 16.16 11.45
C LYS A 49 7.42 14.68 11.43
N ALA A 50 6.31 14.28 12.07
CA ALA A 50 5.85 12.90 12.04
C ALA A 50 5.51 12.45 10.60
N ILE A 51 4.85 13.30 9.81
CA ILE A 51 4.57 13.01 8.39
C ILE A 51 5.87 12.80 7.60
N ASP A 52 6.86 13.67 7.77
CA ASP A 52 8.13 13.56 7.05
C ASP A 52 8.87 12.24 7.37
N ILE A 53 8.89 11.84 8.66
CA ILE A 53 9.47 10.57 9.10
C ILE A 53 8.76 9.37 8.45
N VAL A 54 7.43 9.40 8.39
CA VAL A 54 6.66 8.31 7.78
C VAL A 54 6.88 8.26 6.27
N LEU A 55 6.91 9.41 5.58
CA LEU A 55 7.20 9.44 4.14
C LEU A 55 8.59 8.86 3.82
N GLU A 56 9.60 9.18 4.63
CA GLU A 56 10.93 8.59 4.52
C GLU A 56 10.92 7.07 4.76
N ALA A 57 10.17 6.61 5.76
CA ALA A 57 10.02 5.18 6.02
C ALA A 57 9.32 4.42 4.87
N VAL A 58 8.37 5.05 4.17
CA VAL A 58 7.74 4.47 2.96
C VAL A 58 8.74 4.35 1.81
N SER A 59 9.57 5.37 1.60
CA SER A 59 10.67 5.32 0.63
C SER A 59 11.64 4.18 0.95
N ASP A 60 12.03 4.04 2.21
CA ASP A 60 12.94 2.97 2.65
C ASP A 60 12.30 1.58 2.52
N HIS A 61 11.00 1.46 2.79
CA HIS A 61 10.27 0.22 2.57
C HIS A 61 10.30 -0.20 1.09
N SER A 62 10.11 0.76 0.17
CA SER A 62 10.17 0.51 -1.27
C SER A 62 11.57 0.08 -1.70
N LYS A 63 12.63 0.75 -1.21
CA LYS A 63 14.03 0.35 -1.45
C LYS A 63 14.36 -1.03 -0.91
N ARG A 64 13.80 -1.40 0.25
CA ARG A 64 13.99 -2.73 0.84
C ARG A 64 13.44 -3.82 -0.07
N PHE A 65 12.27 -3.60 -0.68
CA PHE A 65 11.71 -4.51 -1.67
C PHE A 65 12.53 -4.52 -2.98
N ALA A 66 13.07 -3.38 -3.40
CA ALA A 66 13.98 -3.31 -4.55
C ALA A 66 15.24 -4.17 -4.32
N ALA A 67 15.88 -4.00 -3.16
CA ALA A 67 17.07 -4.79 -2.78
C ALA A 67 16.76 -6.29 -2.73
N LEU A 68 15.65 -6.69 -2.11
CA LEU A 68 15.22 -8.09 -2.05
C LEU A 68 14.94 -8.66 -3.44
N ALA A 69 14.28 -7.90 -4.32
CA ALA A 69 14.00 -8.35 -5.68
C ALA A 69 15.30 -8.55 -6.48
N ARG A 70 16.30 -7.67 -6.34
CA ARG A 70 17.63 -7.87 -6.95
C ARG A 70 18.34 -9.09 -6.39
N GLU A 71 18.31 -9.29 -5.07
CA GLU A 71 18.90 -10.47 -4.44
C GLU A 71 18.28 -11.76 -5.00
N MET A 72 16.96 -11.84 -5.04
CA MET A 72 16.24 -12.97 -5.61
C MET A 72 16.54 -13.17 -7.11
N ALA A 73 16.74 -12.09 -7.86
CA ALA A 73 17.09 -12.17 -9.28
C ALA A 73 18.47 -12.82 -9.50
N THR A 74 19.42 -12.66 -8.57
CA THR A 74 20.75 -13.31 -8.68
C THR A 74 20.68 -14.84 -8.53
N ALA A 75 19.72 -15.34 -7.77
CA ALA A 75 19.54 -16.77 -7.50
C ALA A 75 18.49 -17.44 -8.43
N GLU A 76 17.77 -16.68 -9.26
CA GLU A 76 16.74 -17.20 -10.15
C GLU A 76 17.34 -17.75 -11.44
N SER A 77 17.00 -19.00 -11.75
CA SER A 77 17.49 -19.71 -12.92
C SER A 77 16.64 -19.46 -14.17
N ARG A 78 15.35 -19.12 -14.01
CA ARG A 78 14.45 -18.85 -15.13
C ARG A 78 14.61 -17.43 -15.61
N GLU A 79 15.03 -17.28 -16.87
CA GLU A 79 15.29 -15.97 -17.48
C GLU A 79 14.10 -15.01 -17.40
N SER A 80 12.89 -15.49 -17.68
CA SER A 80 11.67 -14.67 -17.64
C SER A 80 11.41 -14.13 -16.23
N ARG A 81 11.51 -14.98 -15.21
CA ARG A 81 11.29 -14.56 -13.83
C ARG A 81 12.40 -13.64 -13.33
N ARG A 82 13.64 -13.88 -13.74
CA ARG A 82 14.75 -12.98 -13.42
C ARG A 82 14.49 -11.58 -13.97
N HIS A 83 14.02 -11.49 -15.22
CA HIS A 83 13.64 -10.21 -15.82
C HIS A 83 12.51 -9.53 -15.05
N GLU A 84 11.45 -10.26 -14.68
CA GLU A 84 10.37 -9.70 -13.84
C GLU A 84 10.89 -9.15 -12.50
N LEU A 85 11.79 -9.87 -11.83
CA LEU A 85 12.37 -9.45 -10.54
C LEU A 85 13.23 -8.18 -10.69
N LEU A 86 14.01 -8.08 -11.76
CA LEU A 86 14.78 -6.87 -12.06
C LEU A 86 13.85 -5.69 -12.36
N THR A 87 12.78 -5.90 -13.14
CA THR A 87 11.77 -4.87 -13.40
C THR A 87 11.04 -4.44 -12.12
N ILE A 88 10.74 -5.37 -11.21
CA ILE A 88 10.19 -5.04 -9.88
C ILE A 88 11.17 -4.16 -9.10
N ALA A 89 12.46 -4.50 -9.11
CA ALA A 89 13.47 -3.71 -8.42
C ALA A 89 13.57 -2.28 -8.97
N GLU A 90 13.70 -2.14 -10.28
CA GLU A 90 13.78 -0.84 -10.96
C GLU A 90 12.53 0.01 -10.69
N ASN A 91 11.34 -0.59 -10.78
CA ASN A 91 10.10 0.10 -10.48
C ASN A 91 10.04 0.57 -9.02
N CYS A 92 10.49 -0.27 -8.07
CA CYS A 92 10.56 0.07 -6.65
C CYS A 92 11.56 1.20 -6.37
N ASP A 93 12.69 1.26 -7.08
CA ASP A 93 13.66 2.36 -6.93
C ASP A 93 13.07 3.70 -7.39
N VAL A 94 12.35 3.70 -8.51
CA VAL A 94 11.71 4.92 -9.05
C VAL A 94 10.67 5.43 -8.08
N ILE A 95 9.70 4.59 -7.69
CA ILE A 95 8.58 5.02 -6.83
C ILE A 95 8.98 5.31 -5.38
N ALA A 96 10.19 4.89 -4.96
CA ALA A 96 10.74 5.27 -3.65
C ALA A 96 10.96 6.79 -3.53
N HIS A 97 11.02 7.51 -4.65
CA HIS A 97 11.34 8.93 -4.69
C HIS A 97 10.45 9.70 -5.66
N GLU A 98 10.48 9.31 -6.92
CA GLU A 98 9.90 10.04 -8.04
C GLU A 98 8.41 9.69 -8.27
N PRO A 99 7.67 10.58 -8.96
CA PRO A 99 6.38 10.22 -9.52
C PRO A 99 6.52 8.99 -10.44
N PRO A 100 5.56 8.04 -10.41
CA PRO A 100 5.59 6.89 -11.30
C PRO A 100 5.50 7.34 -12.77
N LYS A 101 6.22 6.64 -13.64
CA LYS A 101 6.31 6.91 -15.07
C LYS A 101 5.62 5.84 -15.92
N THR A 102 5.28 4.68 -15.37
CA THR A 102 4.59 3.58 -16.08
C THR A 102 3.33 3.15 -15.32
N PHE A 103 2.43 2.42 -15.98
CA PHE A 103 1.25 1.82 -15.37
C PHE A 103 1.63 0.87 -14.24
N TRP A 104 2.66 0.06 -14.43
CA TRP A 104 3.16 -0.84 -13.38
C TRP A 104 3.67 -0.06 -12.17
N GLN A 105 4.49 0.98 -12.37
CA GLN A 105 4.96 1.83 -11.28
C GLN A 105 3.81 2.49 -10.52
N ALA A 106 2.82 3.03 -11.24
CA ALA A 106 1.66 3.68 -10.64
C ALA A 106 0.83 2.69 -9.79
N LEU A 107 0.56 1.49 -10.33
CA LEU A 107 -0.17 0.44 -9.61
C LEU A 107 0.62 -0.05 -8.39
N GLN A 108 1.93 -0.24 -8.51
CA GLN A 108 2.80 -0.67 -7.41
C GLN A 108 2.82 0.35 -6.27
N LEU A 109 2.93 1.65 -6.59
CA LEU A 109 2.90 2.72 -5.58
C LEU A 109 1.53 2.81 -4.89
N CYS A 110 0.44 2.72 -5.65
CA CYS A 110 -0.91 2.64 -5.09
C CYS A 110 -1.07 1.45 -4.14
N TYR A 111 -0.58 0.27 -4.52
CA TYR A 111 -0.61 -0.91 -3.67
C TYR A 111 0.23 -0.74 -2.39
N PHE A 112 1.44 -0.18 -2.48
CA PHE A 112 2.27 0.06 -1.29
C PHE A 112 1.58 0.98 -0.29
N ILE A 113 0.95 2.06 -0.73
CA ILE A 113 0.19 2.91 0.18
C ILE A 113 -1.02 2.18 0.77
N GLN A 114 -1.77 1.43 -0.03
CA GLN A 114 -2.89 0.62 0.46
C GLN A 114 -2.45 -0.41 1.52
N LEU A 115 -1.27 -1.02 1.34
CA LEU A 115 -0.68 -1.96 2.29
C LEU A 115 -0.23 -1.25 3.57
N ILE A 116 0.55 -0.17 3.45
CA ILE A 116 1.17 0.52 4.59
C ILE A 116 0.11 1.18 5.48
N LEU A 117 -0.97 1.73 4.91
CA LEU A 117 -2.13 2.24 5.66
C LEU A 117 -2.76 1.17 6.57
N GLN A 118 -2.68 -0.10 6.18
CA GLN A 118 -3.20 -1.24 6.95
C GLN A 118 -2.14 -1.87 7.87
N ILE A 119 -0.87 -1.47 7.75
CA ILE A 119 0.20 -1.77 8.71
C ILE A 119 0.19 -0.75 9.85
N GLU A 120 0.06 0.55 9.54
CA GLU A 120 0.04 1.61 10.56
C GLU A 120 -1.19 1.53 11.46
N SER A 121 -2.32 1.07 10.92
CA SER A 121 -3.61 1.04 11.58
C SER A 121 -4.38 -0.20 11.17
N ASN A 122 -5.00 -0.87 12.15
CA ASN A 122 -5.90 -1.99 11.87
C ASN A 122 -7.31 -1.54 11.45
N GLY A 123 -7.49 -0.28 11.01
CA GLY A 123 -8.71 0.18 10.37
C GLY A 123 -9.05 -0.63 9.12
N HIS A 124 -10.32 -0.67 8.73
CA HIS A 124 -10.75 -1.42 7.54
C HIS A 124 -11.56 -0.54 6.60
N SER A 125 -11.92 -1.07 5.42
CA SER A 125 -12.52 -0.29 4.34
C SER A 125 -11.63 0.86 3.86
N VAL A 126 -10.31 0.71 3.97
CA VAL A 126 -9.35 1.51 3.18
C VAL A 126 -9.59 1.18 1.72
N SER A 127 -9.98 2.18 0.93
CA SER A 127 -10.51 1.96 -0.41
C SER A 127 -9.67 2.69 -1.46
N PHE A 128 -9.52 2.07 -2.64
CA PHE A 128 -8.83 2.70 -3.77
C PHE A 128 -9.59 3.87 -4.40
N GLY A 129 -10.90 3.97 -4.16
CA GLY A 129 -11.75 4.94 -4.84
C GLY A 129 -11.81 4.66 -6.35
N ARG A 130 -11.68 5.70 -7.18
CA ARG A 130 -11.82 5.62 -8.65
C ARG A 130 -10.50 5.24 -9.34
N MET A 131 -10.00 4.04 -9.08
CA MET A 131 -8.75 3.52 -9.65
C MET A 131 -8.73 3.59 -11.18
N ASP A 132 -9.87 3.35 -11.80
CA ASP A 132 -10.09 3.47 -13.24
C ASP A 132 -9.78 4.87 -13.77
N GLN A 133 -9.98 5.94 -12.99
CA GLN A 133 -9.77 7.31 -13.47
C GLN A 133 -8.32 7.76 -13.33
N TYR A 134 -7.72 7.55 -12.15
CA TYR A 134 -6.38 8.08 -11.89
C TYR A 134 -5.25 7.20 -12.45
N LEU A 135 -5.49 5.91 -12.72
CA LEU A 135 -4.52 5.06 -13.42
C LEU A 135 -4.69 5.08 -14.94
N TYR A 136 -5.83 5.54 -15.47
CA TYR A 136 -6.06 5.54 -16.93
C TYR A 136 -5.04 6.33 -17.74
N PRO A 137 -4.51 7.50 -17.30
CA PRO A 137 -3.46 8.19 -18.05
C PRO A 137 -2.21 7.31 -18.28
N TYR A 138 -1.86 6.47 -17.30
CA TYR A 138 -0.75 5.54 -17.39
C TYR A 138 -1.08 4.35 -18.27
N TYR A 139 -2.27 3.76 -18.10
CA TYR A 139 -2.75 2.66 -18.95
C TYR A 139 -2.81 3.07 -20.42
N ARG A 140 -3.45 4.20 -20.72
CA ARG A 140 -3.59 4.74 -22.08
C ARG A 140 -2.23 4.97 -22.73
N ARG A 141 -1.28 5.58 -21.99
CA ARG A 141 0.05 5.81 -22.50
C ARG A 141 0.76 4.49 -22.82
N ASP A 142 0.79 3.55 -21.89
CA ASP A 142 1.62 2.35 -22.01
C ASP A 142 1.00 1.29 -22.94
N VAL A 143 -0.33 1.17 -22.97
CA VAL A 143 -1.08 0.14 -23.72
C VAL A 143 -1.61 0.65 -25.06
N GLU A 144 -2.23 1.84 -25.09
CA GLU A 144 -2.91 2.33 -26.30
C GLU A 144 -2.00 3.18 -27.21
N LEU A 145 -1.12 3.99 -26.62
CA LEU A 145 -0.29 4.95 -27.37
C LEU A 145 1.11 4.42 -27.69
N GLN A 146 1.84 3.96 -26.66
CA GLN A 146 3.23 3.50 -26.80
C GLN A 146 3.33 2.00 -27.08
N GLN A 147 2.29 1.24 -26.71
CA GLN A 147 2.27 -0.22 -26.83
C GLN A 147 3.50 -0.89 -26.18
N SER A 148 4.02 -0.29 -25.10
CA SER A 148 5.13 -0.81 -24.30
C SER A 148 4.67 -1.89 -23.32
N LEU A 149 3.37 -1.98 -23.08
CA LEU A 149 2.73 -2.99 -22.24
C LEU A 149 1.56 -3.60 -23.01
N ASP A 150 1.53 -4.91 -23.14
CA ASP A 150 0.37 -5.57 -23.76
C ASP A 150 -0.86 -5.48 -22.85
N ARG A 151 -2.05 -5.49 -23.46
CA ARG A 151 -3.31 -5.44 -22.72
C ARG A 151 -3.45 -6.61 -21.75
N GLU A 152 -3.05 -7.82 -22.12
CA GLU A 152 -3.15 -8.99 -21.24
C GLU A 152 -2.17 -8.90 -20.08
N GLN A 153 -0.99 -8.31 -20.30
CA GLN A 153 -0.04 -8.02 -19.21
C GLN A 153 -0.60 -6.98 -18.24
N ALA A 154 -1.28 -5.94 -18.74
CA ALA A 154 -1.95 -4.97 -17.87
C ALA A 154 -3.06 -5.62 -17.01
N ILE A 155 -3.81 -6.58 -17.58
CA ILE A 155 -4.80 -7.39 -16.84
C ILE A 155 -4.12 -8.26 -15.79
N GLU A 156 -3.00 -8.90 -16.12
CA GLU A 156 -2.24 -9.72 -15.18
C GLU A 156 -1.70 -8.90 -14.00
N LEU A 157 -1.23 -7.66 -14.24
CA LEU A 157 -0.84 -6.74 -13.17
C LEU A 157 -2.02 -6.42 -12.24
N LEU A 158 -3.21 -6.21 -12.78
CA LEU A 158 -4.42 -6.00 -11.98
C LEU A 158 -4.79 -7.26 -11.18
N HIS A 159 -4.75 -8.44 -11.80
CA HIS A 159 -4.97 -9.72 -11.10
C HIS A 159 -3.99 -9.90 -9.95
N SER A 160 -2.72 -9.57 -10.17
CA SER A 160 -1.68 -9.60 -9.14
C SER A 160 -2.06 -8.69 -7.98
N CYS A 161 -2.45 -7.44 -8.26
CA CYS A 161 -2.92 -6.50 -7.24
C CYS A 161 -4.12 -7.06 -6.46
N TRP A 162 -5.13 -7.63 -7.14
CA TRP A 162 -6.31 -8.20 -6.48
C TRP A 162 -5.96 -9.38 -5.57
N LEU A 163 -5.02 -10.24 -5.97
CA LEU A 163 -4.50 -11.29 -5.10
C LEU A 163 -3.77 -10.70 -3.89
N LYS A 164 -2.95 -9.66 -4.09
CA LYS A 164 -2.28 -8.97 -2.97
C LYS A 164 -3.24 -8.32 -1.98
N LEU A 165 -4.41 -7.85 -2.43
CA LEU A 165 -5.45 -7.33 -1.52
C LEU A 165 -6.10 -8.44 -0.69
N LEU A 166 -6.27 -9.62 -1.28
CA LEU A 166 -6.83 -10.78 -0.58
C LEU A 166 -5.90 -11.29 0.52
N GLU A 167 -4.58 -11.12 0.37
CA GLU A 167 -3.60 -11.50 1.39
C GLU A 167 -3.73 -10.66 2.69
N VAL A 168 -4.31 -9.46 2.62
CA VAL A 168 -4.50 -8.61 3.80
C VAL A 168 -5.62 -9.18 4.67
N ASN A 169 -5.29 -9.47 5.92
CA ASN A 169 -6.22 -10.07 6.87
C ASN A 169 -6.24 -9.32 8.21
N LYS A 170 -7.36 -9.38 8.91
CA LYS A 170 -7.59 -8.70 10.18
C LYS A 170 -8.33 -9.62 11.16
N ILE A 171 -7.61 -10.02 12.20
CA ILE A 171 -8.17 -10.76 13.34
C ILE A 171 -9.00 -9.81 14.21
N ARG A 172 -10.14 -10.31 14.70
CA ARG A 172 -11.06 -9.60 15.61
C ARG A 172 -11.46 -10.53 16.75
N SER A 173 -11.99 -9.95 17.83
CA SER A 173 -12.55 -10.74 18.94
C SER A 173 -13.75 -11.56 18.48
N GLY A 174 -14.02 -12.71 19.13
CA GLY A 174 -15.07 -13.64 18.70
C GLY A 174 -16.46 -13.00 18.58
N SER A 175 -16.81 -12.03 19.43
CA SER A 175 -18.07 -11.29 19.32
C SER A 175 -18.13 -10.39 18.08
N HIS A 176 -17.04 -9.70 17.77
CA HIS A 176 -16.95 -8.81 16.61
C HIS A 176 -16.80 -9.57 15.28
N SER A 177 -16.20 -10.76 15.32
CA SER A 177 -16.09 -11.61 14.13
C SER A 177 -17.48 -12.07 13.65
N LYS A 178 -18.42 -12.30 14.57
CA LYS A 178 -19.79 -12.73 14.24
C LYS A 178 -20.59 -11.63 13.53
N SER A 179 -20.41 -10.37 13.89
CA SER A 179 -21.13 -9.24 13.27
C SER A 179 -20.62 -8.87 11.87
N LEU A 180 -19.39 -9.26 11.54
CA LEU A 180 -18.73 -8.97 10.26
C LEU A 180 -18.52 -10.24 9.43
N CYS A 181 -19.19 -11.34 9.78
CA CYS A 181 -18.89 -12.68 9.28
C CYS A 181 -19.24 -12.84 7.80
N ARG A 182 -18.24 -12.57 6.94
CA ARG A 182 -18.03 -13.13 5.59
C ARG A 182 -16.53 -13.16 5.20
N GLN A 183 -15.65 -13.42 6.16
CA GLN A 183 -14.43 -14.19 5.90
C GLN A 183 -14.60 -15.53 6.63
N PRO A 184 -14.26 -16.68 6.00
CA PRO A 184 -14.57 -17.99 6.56
C PRO A 184 -13.81 -18.15 7.87
N ALA A 185 -14.57 -18.17 8.96
CA ALA A 185 -14.03 -18.46 10.28
C ALA A 185 -13.30 -19.80 10.22
N ILE A 186 -12.03 -19.82 10.66
CA ILE A 186 -11.45 -21.05 11.19
C ILE A 186 -12.42 -21.49 12.30
N PRO A 187 -13.00 -22.71 12.24
CA PRO A 187 -13.97 -23.12 13.24
C PRO A 187 -13.31 -23.08 14.61
N GLU A 188 -13.84 -22.26 15.52
CA GLU A 188 -13.55 -22.42 16.94
C GLU A 188 -13.97 -23.85 17.31
N ARG A 189 -13.00 -24.73 17.56
CA ARG A 189 -13.27 -25.98 18.27
C ARG A 189 -13.69 -25.58 19.67
N HIS A 190 -14.99 -25.42 19.87
CA HIS A 190 -15.56 -25.43 21.20
C HIS A 190 -15.18 -26.76 21.86
N HIS A 191 -14.19 -26.73 22.75
CA HIS A 191 -14.06 -27.72 23.80
C HIS A 191 -15.33 -27.63 24.65
N ARG A 192 -16.40 -28.32 24.23
CA ARG A 192 -17.44 -28.74 25.18
C ARG A 192 -16.73 -29.66 26.16
N ARG A 193 -16.57 -29.19 27.40
CA ARG A 193 -16.33 -30.10 28.52
C ARG A 193 -17.50 -31.09 28.53
N PRO A 194 -17.27 -32.40 28.66
CA PRO A 194 -18.37 -33.32 28.91
C PRO A 194 -18.97 -32.96 30.25
N GLU A 195 -20.25 -32.61 30.27
CA GLU A 195 -21.03 -32.63 31.50
C GLU A 195 -21.02 -34.07 32.01
N SER A 196 -20.57 -34.24 33.24
CA SER A 196 -20.62 -35.47 34.00
C SER A 196 -22.09 -35.84 34.25
N GLY A 197 -22.64 -36.71 33.40
CA GLY A 197 -23.84 -37.49 33.69
C GLY A 197 -23.42 -38.84 34.24
N GLY A 198 -23.63 -39.05 35.54
CA GLY A 198 -23.47 -40.35 36.20
C GLY A 198 -24.72 -41.22 36.09
N TRP A 199 -24.47 -42.53 36.11
CA TRP A 199 -25.37 -43.69 36.30
C TRP A 199 -26.55 -43.86 35.35
#